data_AF-A0A242NXT1-F1
#
_entry.id   AF-A0A242NXT1-F1
#
_cell.length_a   1.000
_cell.length_b   1.000
_cell.length_c   1.000
_cell.angle_alpha   90.00
_cell.angle_beta   90.00
_cell.angle_gamma   90.00
#
_symmetry.space_group_name_H-M   'P 1'
#
loop_
_entity.id
_entity.type
_entity.pdbx_description
1 polymer ?
#
loop_
_entity_poly.entity_id
_entity_poly.type
_entity_poly.pdbx_seq_one_letter_code
_entity_poly.pdbx_strand_id
1 'polypeptide(L)'
;MLAFYYDKSFEGLMCAVFDAFKLKKMPECLLAEGEDVPLLITDFHQVEYRNSKYERVYTALQKKLSQIALNQLLFTWLSELPESDLIIFRYICKVFKSTNSIETDFADADVLAVYDIAKKVNKEKHHIQQFVRFNSIQNPANSCDNNDKIYFAVIEPIYNALPLTTRFFKDRYADQKWAIYDEKRQYGYFYDLEKIEQICLNDNDPLIVNKQINQDYLTDDEKLFQTMWNRYCQALTIKERINPRLQRQNMPRRFWHHLPEMQRK
;
A
#
# COMPACT_ATOMS: atom_id res chain seq x y z
N MET A 1 27.41 -14.39 14.46
CA MET A 1 26.22 -13.64 14.01
C MET A 1 25.07 -14.61 13.85
N LEU A 2 23.86 -14.22 14.24
CA LEU A 2 22.66 -15.06 14.21
C LEU A 2 21.67 -14.57 13.15
N ALA A 3 21.17 -15.48 12.32
CA ALA A 3 20.14 -15.20 11.32
C ALA A 3 18.84 -15.91 11.65
N PHE A 4 17.70 -15.22 11.48
CA PHE A 4 16.38 -15.85 11.57
C PHE A 4 15.78 -16.02 10.18
N TYR A 5 15.31 -17.22 9.89
CA TYR A 5 14.55 -17.54 8.68
C TYR A 5 13.06 -17.51 8.97
N TYR A 6 12.28 -16.83 8.15
CA TYR A 6 10.84 -16.80 8.27
C TYR A 6 10.15 -16.59 6.91
N ASP A 7 8.84 -16.72 6.90
CA ASP A 7 7.94 -16.68 5.75
C ASP A 7 7.73 -15.29 5.10
N LYS A 8 8.43 -14.25 5.58
CA LYS A 8 8.23 -12.84 5.16
C LYS A 8 6.79 -12.35 5.33
N SER A 9 5.99 -12.95 6.22
CA SER A 9 4.68 -12.42 6.61
C SER A 9 4.80 -11.47 7.81
N PHE A 10 3.84 -10.55 7.97
CA PHE A 10 3.85 -9.65 9.12
C PHE A 10 3.66 -10.41 10.43
N GLU A 11 2.82 -11.45 10.41
CA GLU A 11 2.56 -12.30 11.55
C GLU A 11 3.76 -13.21 11.88
N GLY A 12 4.50 -13.66 10.87
CA GLY A 12 5.77 -14.36 11.01
C GLY A 12 6.84 -13.48 11.65
N LEU A 13 6.90 -12.20 11.29
CA LEU A 13 7.80 -11.23 11.94
C LEU A 13 7.52 -11.11 13.45
N MET A 14 6.24 -11.10 13.85
CA MET A 14 5.86 -11.09 15.27
C MET A 14 6.26 -12.39 15.98
N CYS A 15 6.15 -13.53 15.30
CA CYS A 15 6.64 -14.81 15.82
C CYS A 15 8.17 -14.79 16.01
N ALA A 16 8.91 -14.16 15.10
CA ALA A 16 10.35 -13.98 15.20
C ALA A 16 10.72 -13.15 16.44
N VAL A 17 9.97 -12.07 16.70
CA VAL A 17 10.13 -11.27 17.94
C VAL A 17 9.92 -12.15 19.18
N PHE A 18 8.86 -12.95 19.20
CA PHE A 18 8.59 -13.85 20.33
C PHE A 18 9.76 -14.81 20.59
N ASP A 19 10.25 -15.47 19.54
CA ASP A 19 11.33 -16.44 19.64
C ASP A 19 12.66 -15.77 20.08
N ALA A 20 12.93 -14.54 19.63
CA ALA A 20 14.10 -13.78 20.06
C ALA A 20 14.10 -13.51 21.58
N PHE A 21 12.94 -13.16 22.15
CA PHE A 21 12.81 -12.97 23.60
C PHE A 21 12.86 -14.30 24.37
N LYS A 22 12.27 -15.37 23.85
CA LYS A 22 12.26 -16.69 24.49
C LYS A 22 13.66 -17.31 24.53
N LEU A 23 14.39 -17.24 23.41
CA LEU A 23 15.74 -17.76 23.28
C LEU A 23 16.81 -16.83 23.86
N LYS A 24 16.44 -15.58 24.18
CA LYS A 24 17.35 -14.49 24.58
C LYS A 24 18.46 -14.24 23.56
N LYS A 25 18.19 -14.51 22.28
CA LYS A 25 19.10 -14.33 21.16
C LYS A 25 18.50 -13.32 20.19
N MET A 26 19.23 -12.26 19.87
CA MET A 26 18.79 -11.21 18.94
C MET A 26 19.43 -11.46 17.57
N PRO A 27 18.64 -11.61 16.49
CA PRO A 27 19.18 -11.77 15.15
C PRO A 27 19.81 -10.46 14.64
N GLU A 28 20.87 -10.59 13.85
CA GLU A 28 21.49 -9.47 13.12
C GLU A 28 20.90 -9.31 11.72
N CYS A 29 20.27 -10.36 11.17
CA CYS A 29 19.57 -10.34 9.90
C CYS A 29 18.32 -11.24 9.93
N LEU A 30 17.30 -10.83 9.18
CA LEU A 30 16.07 -11.58 8.96
C LEU A 30 16.00 -11.96 7.47
N LEU A 31 16.01 -13.25 7.17
CA LEU A 31 16.09 -13.78 5.81
C LEU A 31 14.81 -14.53 5.45
N ALA A 32 14.46 -14.51 4.17
CA ALA A 32 13.40 -15.35 3.62
C ALA A 32 13.88 -16.80 3.49
N GLU A 33 12.96 -17.76 3.53
CA GLU A 33 13.27 -19.14 3.19
C GLU A 33 13.78 -19.23 1.74
N GLY A 34 15.08 -19.54 1.59
CA GLY A 34 15.75 -19.62 0.28
C GLY A 34 16.64 -18.43 -0.09
N GLU A 35 16.75 -17.39 0.76
CA GLU A 35 17.76 -16.33 0.57
C GLU A 35 19.17 -16.81 0.96
N ASP A 36 20.16 -16.38 0.17
CA ASP A 36 21.56 -16.68 0.41
C ASP A 36 22.03 -16.14 1.76
N VAL A 37 22.71 -16.99 2.52
CA VAL A 37 23.26 -16.65 3.83
C VAL A 37 24.48 -15.74 3.64
N PRO A 38 24.52 -14.52 4.23
CA PRO A 38 25.76 -13.77 4.37
C PRO A 38 26.90 -14.61 4.97
N LEU A 39 28.10 -14.54 4.38
CA LEU A 39 29.28 -15.35 4.73
C LEU A 39 29.69 -15.34 6.22
N LEU A 40 29.24 -14.36 7.01
CA LEU A 40 29.63 -14.17 8.42
C LEU A 40 28.64 -14.77 9.43
N ILE A 41 27.57 -15.43 8.97
CA ILE A 41 26.56 -16.04 9.85
C ILE A 41 27.07 -17.38 10.38
N THR A 42 26.94 -17.55 11.69
CA THR A 42 27.49 -18.70 12.42
C THR A 42 26.39 -19.65 12.88
N ASP A 43 25.24 -19.08 13.26
CA ASP A 43 24.05 -19.79 13.72
C ASP A 43 22.83 -19.30 12.94
N PHE A 44 21.88 -20.19 12.67
CA PHE A 44 20.57 -19.84 12.13
C PHE A 44 19.44 -20.46 12.96
N HIS A 45 18.28 -19.80 12.97
CA HIS A 45 17.06 -20.29 13.61
C HIS A 45 15.87 -20.11 12.68
N GLN A 46 15.14 -21.20 12.43
CA GLN A 46 13.92 -21.16 11.64
C GLN A 46 12.73 -20.79 12.53
N VAL A 47 12.03 -19.73 12.15
CA VAL A 47 10.87 -19.23 12.89
C VAL A 47 9.62 -19.93 12.36
N GLU A 48 9.04 -20.79 13.17
CA GLU A 48 7.75 -21.38 12.87
C GLU A 48 6.62 -20.40 13.18
N TYR A 49 5.76 -20.16 12.17
CA TYR A 49 4.52 -19.44 12.35
C TYR A 49 3.60 -20.19 13.31
N ARG A 50 3.17 -19.51 14.38
CA ARG A 50 2.17 -20.04 15.30
C ARG A 50 1.28 -18.92 15.80
N ASN A 51 -0.02 -19.01 15.55
CA ASN A 51 -0.97 -17.95 15.89
C ASN A 51 -0.90 -17.54 17.38
N SER A 52 -0.67 -18.48 18.30
CA SER A 52 -0.52 -18.18 19.72
C SER A 52 0.71 -17.31 20.07
N LYS A 53 1.80 -17.40 19.30
CA LYS A 53 2.97 -16.52 19.45
C LYS A 53 2.62 -15.10 18.97
N TYR A 54 2.00 -15.01 17.79
CA TYR A 54 1.55 -13.77 17.18
C TYR A 54 0.60 -12.98 18.10
N GLU A 55 -0.49 -13.60 18.55
CA GLU A 55 -1.50 -12.95 19.40
C GLU A 55 -0.90 -12.39 20.70
N ARG A 56 0.06 -13.12 21.29
CA ARG A 56 0.71 -12.69 22.53
C ARG A 56 1.59 -11.46 22.33
N VAL A 57 2.34 -11.40 21.23
CA VAL A 57 3.15 -10.23 20.88
C VAL A 57 2.26 -9.05 20.52
N TYR A 58 1.23 -9.30 19.71
CA TYR A 58 0.29 -8.26 19.26
C TYR A 58 -0.48 -7.63 20.42
N THR A 59 -1.03 -8.43 21.34
CA THR A 59 -1.71 -7.92 22.55
C THR A 59 -0.77 -7.17 23.49
N ALA A 60 0.50 -7.58 23.58
CA ALA A 60 1.51 -6.86 24.35
C ALA A 60 1.87 -5.51 23.70
N LEU A 61 1.96 -5.45 22.37
CA LEU A 61 2.18 -4.21 21.62
C LEU A 61 1.02 -3.24 21.79
N GLN A 62 -0.23 -3.72 21.68
CA GLN A 62 -1.42 -2.89 21.88
C GLN A 62 -1.51 -2.24 23.27
N LYS A 63 -0.93 -2.86 24.31
CA LYS A 63 -0.89 -2.30 25.66
C LYS A 63 0.23 -1.27 25.85
N LYS A 64 1.31 -1.38 25.06
CA LYS A 64 2.53 -0.56 25.20
C LYS A 64 2.56 0.63 24.26
N LEU A 65 1.93 0.52 23.09
CA LEU A 65 1.97 1.52 22.02
C LEU A 65 0.62 2.17 21.80
N SER A 66 0.66 3.43 21.37
CA SER A 66 -0.51 4.14 20.86
C SER A 66 -0.99 3.56 19.51
N GLN A 67 -2.25 3.81 19.17
CA GLN A 67 -2.80 3.42 17.85
C GLN A 67 -2.02 4.06 16.69
N ILE A 68 -1.46 5.26 16.92
CA ILE A 68 -0.66 5.97 15.90
C ILE A 68 0.63 5.21 15.64
N ALA A 69 1.35 4.79 16.69
CA ALA A 69 2.57 4.01 16.56
C ALA A 69 2.32 2.63 15.94
N LEU A 70 1.23 1.94 16.31
CA LEU A 70 0.84 0.69 15.65
C LEU A 70 0.59 0.88 14.14
N ASN A 71 -0.09 1.96 13.76
CA ASN A 71 -0.30 2.29 12.35
C ASN A 71 1.02 2.62 11.64
N GLN A 72 1.99 3.25 12.32
CA GLN A 72 3.32 3.49 11.76
C GLN A 72 4.06 2.18 11.47
N LEU A 73 3.96 1.18 12.36
CA LEU A 73 4.51 -0.16 12.11
C LEU A 73 3.88 -0.83 10.87
N LEU A 74 2.56 -0.70 10.71
CA LEU A 74 1.89 -1.20 9.50
C LEU A 74 2.32 -0.42 8.25
N PHE A 75 2.47 0.90 8.33
CA PHE A 75 2.90 1.71 7.19
C PHE A 75 4.35 1.40 6.81
N THR A 76 5.23 1.17 7.77
CA THR A 76 6.61 0.76 7.49
C THR A 76 6.69 -0.60 6.84
N TRP A 77 5.86 -1.55 7.27
CA TRP A 77 5.76 -2.85 6.63
C TRP A 77 5.32 -2.72 5.16
N LEU A 78 4.29 -1.91 4.91
CA LEU A 78 3.78 -1.62 3.57
C LEU A 78 4.72 -0.77 2.69
N SER A 79 5.88 -0.37 3.20
CA SER A 79 6.88 0.34 2.40
C SER A 79 7.64 -0.57 1.44
N GLU A 80 7.73 -1.87 1.71
CA GLU A 80 8.49 -2.84 0.91
C GLU A 80 9.96 -2.43 0.68
N LEU A 81 10.50 -1.58 1.55
CA LEU A 81 11.91 -1.21 1.52
C LEU A 81 12.77 -2.37 2.03
N PRO A 82 14.00 -2.52 1.53
CA PRO A 82 14.94 -3.49 2.08
C PRO A 82 15.16 -3.19 3.57
N GLU A 83 15.27 -4.25 4.39
CA GLU A 83 15.47 -4.18 5.84
C GLU A 83 14.32 -3.55 6.65
N SER A 84 13.18 -3.25 6.02
CA SER A 84 12.01 -2.70 6.73
C SER A 84 11.54 -3.64 7.84
N ASP A 85 11.57 -4.95 7.60
CA ASP A 85 11.31 -6.01 8.56
C ASP A 85 12.25 -5.96 9.78
N LEU A 86 13.55 -5.77 9.55
CA LEU A 86 14.55 -5.68 10.60
C LEU A 86 14.43 -4.40 11.41
N ILE A 87 14.15 -3.27 10.75
CA ILE A 87 13.88 -1.99 11.43
C ILE A 87 12.66 -2.14 12.36
N ILE A 88 11.57 -2.73 11.87
CA ILE A 88 10.38 -3.02 12.67
C ILE A 88 10.70 -3.95 13.83
N PHE A 89 11.46 -5.02 13.58
CA PHE A 89 11.87 -5.96 14.61
C PHE A 89 12.67 -5.26 15.72
N ARG A 90 13.70 -4.48 15.37
CA ARG A 90 14.52 -3.74 16.34
C ARG A 90 13.67 -2.74 17.12
N TYR A 91 12.78 -2.02 16.44
CA TYR A 91 11.84 -1.11 17.09
C TYR A 91 10.98 -1.83 18.13
N ILE A 92 10.32 -2.93 17.77
CA ILE A 92 9.48 -3.71 18.69
C ILE A 92 10.29 -4.24 19.87
N CYS A 93 11.51 -4.73 19.63
CA CYS A 93 12.40 -5.18 20.70
C CYS A 93 12.76 -4.03 21.67
N LYS A 94 12.96 -2.81 21.18
CA LYS A 94 13.21 -1.63 22.03
C LYS A 94 11.98 -1.27 22.86
N VAL A 95 10.78 -1.29 22.27
CA VAL A 95 9.50 -1.04 22.96
C VAL A 95 9.31 -2.00 24.14
N PHE A 96 9.65 -3.28 23.97
CA PHE A 96 9.52 -4.25 25.05
C PHE A 96 10.61 -4.16 26.12
N LYS A 97 11.82 -3.71 25.76
CA LYS A 97 12.90 -3.47 26.72
C LYS A 97 12.71 -2.17 27.51
N SER A 98 12.02 -1.18 26.95
CA SER A 98 11.80 0.10 27.60
C SER A 98 10.66 0.05 28.62
N THR A 99 10.86 0.74 29.74
CA THR A 99 9.81 0.98 30.74
C THR A 99 8.87 2.08 30.29
N ASN A 100 9.44 3.13 29.66
CA ASN A 100 8.74 4.30 29.13
C ASN A 100 8.43 4.17 27.64
N SER A 101 7.52 5.01 27.14
CA SER A 101 7.22 5.11 25.71
C SER A 101 8.42 5.69 24.97
N ILE A 102 8.82 5.02 23.88
CA ILE A 102 9.91 5.43 22.98
C ILE A 102 9.38 6.05 21.67
N GLU A 103 8.05 6.24 21.56
CA GLU A 103 7.40 6.68 20.32
C GLU A 103 7.93 8.02 19.79
N THR A 104 8.37 8.90 20.70
CA THR A 104 8.89 10.24 20.35
C THR A 104 10.39 10.36 20.54
N ASP A 105 11.11 9.26 20.75
CA ASP A 105 12.57 9.28 20.90
C ASP A 105 13.26 9.32 19.53
N PHE A 106 13.20 10.49 18.88
CA PHE A 106 13.80 10.72 17.56
C PHE A 106 15.33 10.75 17.56
N ALA A 107 15.99 10.62 18.72
CA ALA A 107 17.43 10.43 18.79
C ALA A 107 17.84 9.00 18.42
N ASP A 108 16.93 8.04 18.58
CA ASP A 108 17.14 6.66 18.18
C ASP A 108 16.92 6.47 16.66
N ALA A 109 17.92 5.88 16.00
CA ALA A 109 17.90 5.70 14.56
C ALA A 109 16.76 4.80 14.05
N ASP A 110 16.35 3.77 14.81
CA ASP A 110 15.26 2.88 14.40
C ASP A 110 13.90 3.57 14.54
N VAL A 111 13.70 4.34 15.63
CA VAL A 111 12.47 5.14 15.83
C VAL A 111 12.32 6.18 14.73
N LEU A 112 13.40 6.91 14.42
CA LEU A 112 13.40 7.90 13.35
C LEU A 112 13.15 7.26 11.97
N ALA A 113 13.78 6.12 11.67
CA ALA A 113 13.57 5.40 10.43
C ALA A 113 12.11 4.95 10.27
N VAL A 114 11.51 4.38 11.33
CA VAL A 114 10.09 3.99 11.32
C VAL A 114 9.20 5.20 11.02
N TYR A 115 9.43 6.32 11.71
CA TYR A 115 8.66 7.54 11.51
C TYR A 115 8.75 8.08 10.08
N ASP A 116 9.97 8.18 9.53
CA ASP A 116 10.20 8.74 8.20
C ASP A 116 9.63 7.86 7.09
N ILE A 117 9.78 6.54 7.20
CA ILE A 117 9.20 5.59 6.25
C ILE A 117 7.67 5.65 6.33
N ALA A 118 7.10 5.58 7.53
CA ALA A 118 5.65 5.67 7.72
C ALA A 118 5.07 6.97 7.14
N LYS A 119 5.77 8.10 7.30
CA LYS A 119 5.38 9.40 6.73
C LYS A 119 5.36 9.37 5.20
N LYS A 120 6.34 8.72 4.57
CA LYS A 120 6.39 8.56 3.10
C LYS A 120 5.23 7.70 2.59
N VAL A 121 4.93 6.58 3.24
CA VAL A 121 3.80 5.71 2.89
C VAL A 121 2.46 6.41 3.10
N ASN A 122 2.30 7.17 4.19
CA ASN A 122 1.08 7.94 4.42
C ASN A 122 0.89 9.06 3.38
N LYS A 123 1.98 9.70 2.92
CA LYS A 123 1.91 10.64 1.81
C LYS A 123 1.47 9.96 0.51
N GLU A 124 1.96 8.75 0.26
CA GLU A 124 1.54 7.94 -0.89
C GLU A 124 0.05 7.61 -0.83
N LYS A 125 -0.44 7.16 0.32
CA LYS A 125 -1.87 6.93 0.58
C LYS A 125 -2.70 8.16 0.22
N HIS A 126 -2.31 9.35 0.69
CA HIS A 126 -3.02 10.59 0.36
C HIS A 126 -2.98 10.91 -1.14
N HIS A 127 -1.87 10.63 -1.82
CA HIS A 127 -1.79 10.81 -3.26
C HIS A 127 -2.71 9.87 -4.03
N ILE A 128 -2.83 8.60 -3.63
CA ILE A 128 -3.81 7.67 -4.19
C ILE A 128 -5.23 8.25 -4.02
N GLN A 129 -5.59 8.69 -2.81
CA GLN A 129 -6.91 9.29 -2.54
C GLN A 129 -7.22 10.52 -3.40
N GLN A 130 -6.21 11.31 -3.78
CA GLN A 130 -6.36 12.55 -4.55
C GLN A 130 -6.38 12.33 -6.06
N PHE A 131 -5.55 11.40 -6.56
CA PHE A 131 -5.23 11.27 -7.97
C PHE A 131 -5.81 10.04 -8.65
N VAL A 132 -6.42 9.11 -7.90
CA VAL A 132 -7.22 8.04 -8.52
C VAL A 132 -8.29 8.67 -9.41
N ARG A 133 -8.39 8.13 -10.62
CA ARG A 133 -9.45 8.43 -11.59
C ARG A 133 -10.07 7.12 -11.99
N PHE A 134 -11.40 7.10 -11.90
CA PHE A 134 -12.19 5.97 -12.31
C PHE A 134 -12.66 6.17 -13.73
N ASN A 135 -12.63 5.10 -14.51
CA ASN A 135 -13.28 5.01 -15.80
C ASN A 135 -14.44 4.02 -15.68
N SER A 136 -15.57 4.33 -16.30
CA SER A 136 -16.70 3.42 -16.33
C SER A 136 -16.49 2.33 -17.38
N ILE A 137 -16.39 1.08 -16.92
CA ILE A 137 -16.33 -0.12 -17.76
C ILE A 137 -17.67 -0.87 -17.72
N GLN A 138 -17.99 -1.56 -18.80
CA GLN A 138 -19.09 -2.53 -18.80
C GLN A 138 -18.68 -3.76 -17.99
N ASN A 139 -19.57 -4.29 -17.14
CA ASN A 139 -19.26 -5.47 -16.33
C ASN A 139 -18.97 -6.68 -17.24
N PRO A 140 -17.72 -7.21 -17.25
CA PRO A 140 -17.37 -8.33 -18.13
C PRO A 140 -18.00 -9.67 -17.69
N ALA A 141 -18.48 -9.78 -16.45
CA ALA A 141 -19.05 -11.02 -15.91
C ALA A 141 -20.55 -11.20 -16.16
N ASN A 142 -21.30 -10.10 -16.32
CA ASN A 142 -22.75 -10.12 -16.54
C ASN A 142 -23.09 -9.53 -17.91
N SER A 143 -22.85 -10.29 -18.97
CA SER A 143 -23.19 -9.90 -20.35
C SER A 143 -24.70 -9.84 -20.64
N CYS A 144 -25.56 -10.08 -19.64
CA CYS A 144 -27.01 -10.18 -19.78
C CYS A 144 -27.71 -8.84 -19.53
N ASP A 145 -27.13 -7.95 -18.72
CA ASP A 145 -27.65 -6.62 -18.42
C ASP A 145 -26.66 -5.56 -18.91
N ASN A 146 -26.95 -4.94 -20.05
CA ASN A 146 -26.14 -3.87 -20.66
C ASN A 146 -25.97 -2.60 -19.79
N ASN A 147 -26.53 -2.58 -18.56
CA ASN A 147 -26.52 -1.46 -17.65
C ASN A 147 -25.68 -1.65 -16.38
N ASP A 148 -25.09 -2.84 -16.14
CA ASP A 148 -24.23 -3.03 -14.96
C ASP A 148 -22.83 -2.44 -15.23
N LYS A 149 -22.61 -1.22 -14.73
CA LYS A 149 -21.37 -0.45 -14.91
C LYS A 149 -20.48 -0.61 -13.67
N ILE A 150 -19.18 -0.83 -13.88
CA ILE A 150 -18.17 -0.85 -12.81
C ILE A 150 -17.21 0.32 -13.02
N TYR A 151 -16.85 1.00 -11.94
CA TYR A 151 -15.84 2.05 -11.95
C TYR A 151 -14.46 1.44 -11.71
N PHE A 152 -13.65 1.36 -12.75
CA PHE A 152 -12.33 0.74 -12.68
C PHE A 152 -11.23 1.80 -12.72
N ALA A 153 -10.22 1.64 -11.87
CA ALA A 153 -9.06 2.53 -11.80
C ALA A 153 -7.77 1.72 -11.72
N VAL A 154 -6.78 2.11 -12.53
CA VAL A 154 -5.42 1.56 -12.48
C VAL A 154 -4.52 2.56 -11.77
N ILE A 155 -3.71 2.08 -10.84
CA ILE A 155 -2.71 2.87 -10.11
C ILE A 155 -1.33 2.21 -10.12
N GLU A 156 -0.30 3.04 -10.00
CA GLU A 156 1.09 2.60 -9.86
C GLU A 156 1.77 3.32 -8.67
N PRO A 157 1.38 3.00 -7.42
CA PRO A 157 1.97 3.64 -6.25
C PRO A 157 3.38 3.11 -5.96
N ILE A 158 4.25 3.98 -5.45
CA ILE A 158 5.62 3.59 -5.07
C ILE A 158 5.58 2.54 -3.96
N TYR A 159 4.80 2.83 -2.92
CA TYR A 159 4.62 1.98 -1.73
C TYR A 159 3.29 1.25 -1.79
N ASN A 160 3.15 0.19 -0.99
CA ASN A 160 1.96 -0.64 -0.93
C ASN A 160 0.85 0.04 -0.11
N ALA A 161 0.41 1.21 -0.56
CA ALA A 161 -0.52 2.06 0.17
C ALA A 161 -1.99 1.81 -0.20
N LEU A 162 -2.27 1.01 -1.24
CA LEU A 162 -3.62 0.69 -1.70
C LEU A 162 -4.51 0.11 -0.57
N PRO A 163 -4.06 -0.85 0.27
CA PRO A 163 -4.87 -1.42 1.35
C PRO A 163 -5.36 -0.36 2.34
N LEU A 164 -4.56 0.70 2.53
CA LEU A 164 -4.84 1.81 3.45
C LEU A 164 -5.91 2.78 2.92
N THR A 165 -6.28 2.67 1.65
CA THR A 165 -7.24 3.57 0.99
C THR A 165 -8.62 2.96 0.78
N THR A 166 -8.76 1.64 0.91
CA THR A 166 -10.01 0.88 0.71
C THR A 166 -11.20 1.48 1.45
N ARG A 167 -11.04 1.77 2.75
CA ARG A 167 -12.09 2.40 3.57
C ARG A 167 -12.50 3.78 3.05
N PHE A 168 -11.54 4.59 2.61
CA PHE A 168 -11.83 5.93 2.07
C PHE A 168 -12.70 5.85 0.81
N PHE A 169 -12.38 4.92 -0.11
CA PHE A 169 -13.16 4.74 -1.33
C PHE A 169 -14.53 4.12 -1.04
N LYS A 170 -14.63 3.17 -0.10
CA LYS A 170 -15.92 2.63 0.35
C LYS A 170 -16.83 3.72 0.92
N ASP A 171 -16.30 4.57 1.79
CA ASP A 171 -17.08 5.62 2.44
C ASP A 171 -17.49 6.73 1.44
N ARG A 172 -16.66 6.99 0.42
CA ARG A 172 -16.88 8.06 -0.58
C ARG A 172 -17.76 7.63 -1.75
N TYR A 173 -17.63 6.38 -2.21
CA TYR A 173 -18.33 5.81 -3.36
C TYR A 173 -19.15 4.59 -2.91
N ALA A 174 -20.02 4.83 -1.93
CA ALA A 174 -20.80 3.76 -1.30
C ALA A 174 -21.93 3.22 -2.19
N ASP A 175 -22.40 4.02 -3.14
CA ASP A 175 -23.50 3.76 -4.07
C ASP A 175 -23.04 3.18 -5.42
N GLN A 176 -21.73 2.98 -5.60
CA GLN A 176 -21.13 2.59 -6.86
C GLN A 176 -20.23 1.37 -6.70
N LYS A 177 -20.33 0.41 -7.64
CA LYS A 177 -19.35 -0.68 -7.73
C LYS A 177 -18.04 -0.13 -8.28
N TRP A 178 -16.94 -0.37 -7.59
CA TRP A 178 -15.64 0.10 -8.02
C TRP A 178 -14.56 -0.95 -7.82
N ALA A 179 -13.55 -0.92 -8.69
CA ALA A 179 -12.32 -1.68 -8.54
C ALA A 179 -11.11 -0.76 -8.72
N ILE A 180 -10.14 -0.90 -7.83
CA ILE A 180 -8.84 -0.23 -7.93
C ILE A 180 -7.76 -1.30 -8.01
N TYR A 181 -6.94 -1.24 -9.05
CA TYR A 181 -5.91 -2.22 -9.33
C TYR A 181 -4.51 -1.58 -9.27
N ASP A 182 -3.62 -2.16 -8.45
CA ASP A 182 -2.21 -1.82 -8.42
C ASP A 182 -1.48 -2.63 -9.48
N GLU A 183 -1.10 -1.96 -10.58
CA GLU A 183 -0.43 -2.59 -11.70
C GLU A 183 0.96 -3.12 -11.32
N LYS A 184 1.67 -2.43 -10.43
CA LYS A 184 3.03 -2.80 -10.05
C LYS A 184 3.05 -4.12 -9.26
N ARG A 185 2.03 -4.35 -8.43
CA ARG A 185 1.92 -5.51 -7.53
C ARG A 185 0.92 -6.56 -8.02
N GLN A 186 0.29 -6.30 -9.15
CA GLN A 186 -0.68 -7.17 -9.83
C GLN A 186 -1.88 -7.61 -8.97
N TYR A 187 -2.30 -6.78 -8.02
CA TYR A 187 -3.49 -7.05 -7.20
C TYR A 187 -4.31 -5.77 -7.02
N GLY A 188 -5.59 -5.94 -6.68
CA GLY A 188 -6.50 -4.83 -6.46
C GLY A 188 -7.56 -5.14 -5.43
N TYR A 189 -8.46 -4.18 -5.24
CA TYR A 189 -9.66 -4.35 -4.44
C TYR A 189 -10.89 -4.02 -5.27
N PHE A 190 -11.91 -4.85 -5.15
CA PHE A 190 -13.21 -4.68 -5.76
C PHE A 190 -14.29 -4.52 -4.69
N TYR A 191 -15.21 -3.59 -4.91
CA TYR A 191 -16.31 -3.29 -4.02
C TYR A 191 -17.64 -3.55 -4.69
N ASP A 192 -18.40 -4.49 -4.13
CA ASP A 192 -19.69 -4.98 -4.64
C ASP A 192 -20.90 -4.31 -3.99
N LEU A 193 -20.74 -3.09 -3.44
CA LEU A 193 -21.73 -2.36 -2.61
C LEU A 193 -21.92 -2.90 -1.18
N GLU A 194 -21.51 -4.14 -0.91
CA GLU A 194 -21.58 -4.72 0.44
C GLU A 194 -20.18 -4.92 1.04
N LYS A 195 -19.32 -5.61 0.29
CA LYS A 195 -18.00 -6.08 0.73
C LYS A 195 -16.91 -5.61 -0.22
N ILE A 196 -15.70 -5.50 0.35
CA ILE A 196 -14.48 -5.25 -0.40
C ILE A 196 -13.75 -6.59 -0.49
N GLU A 197 -13.50 -7.06 -1.70
CA GLU A 197 -12.77 -8.29 -1.96
C GLU A 197 -11.45 -7.97 -2.65
N GLN A 198 -10.41 -8.75 -2.33
CA GLN A 198 -9.13 -8.64 -3.02
C GLN A 198 -9.24 -9.39 -4.35
N ILE A 199 -8.84 -8.74 -5.43
CA ILE A 199 -8.86 -9.28 -6.78
C ILE A 199 -7.44 -9.37 -7.34
N CYS A 200 -7.18 -10.39 -8.13
CA CYS A 200 -5.98 -10.51 -8.96
C CYS A 200 -6.44 -10.71 -10.40
N LEU A 201 -5.85 -9.96 -11.32
CA LEU A 201 -6.06 -10.15 -12.75
C LEU A 201 -5.01 -11.14 -13.25
N ASN A 202 -5.39 -12.01 -14.19
CA ASN A 202 -4.45 -12.94 -14.81
C ASN A 202 -3.55 -12.18 -15.79
N ASP A 203 -2.32 -12.67 -16.02
CA ASP A 203 -1.31 -12.00 -16.87
C ASP A 203 -1.77 -11.73 -18.32
N ASN A 204 -2.83 -12.39 -18.78
CA ASN A 204 -3.42 -12.24 -20.12
C ASN A 204 -4.79 -11.56 -20.13
N ASP A 205 -5.19 -10.90 -19.04
CA ASP A 205 -6.47 -10.20 -19.01
C ASP A 205 -6.44 -8.97 -19.95
N PRO A 206 -7.31 -8.93 -20.98
CA PRO A 206 -7.35 -7.84 -21.96
C PRO A 206 -7.87 -6.51 -21.38
N LEU A 207 -8.21 -6.47 -20.09
CA LEU A 207 -8.77 -5.32 -19.40
C LEU A 207 -7.74 -4.18 -19.25
N ILE A 208 -6.45 -4.52 -19.16
CA ILE A 208 -5.35 -3.56 -19.02
C ILE A 208 -4.38 -3.74 -20.20
N VAL A 209 -4.23 -2.70 -21.01
CA VAL A 209 -3.28 -2.65 -22.13
C VAL A 209 -2.36 -1.44 -21.91
N ASN A 210 -1.05 -1.67 -21.92
CA ASN A 210 -0.03 -0.61 -21.74
C ASN A 210 -0.27 0.27 -20.50
N LYS A 211 -0.48 -0.33 -19.32
CA LYS A 211 -0.70 0.39 -18.05
C LYS A 211 -2.01 1.19 -17.95
N GLN A 212 -2.90 1.02 -18.93
CA GLN A 212 -4.16 1.72 -19.01
C GLN A 212 -5.31 0.76 -19.27
N ILE A 213 -6.51 1.22 -18.97
CA ILE A 213 -7.74 0.47 -19.22
C ILE A 213 -7.91 0.35 -20.74
N ASN A 214 -8.16 -0.86 -21.21
CA ASN A 214 -8.43 -1.10 -22.61
C ASN A 214 -9.73 -0.36 -23.02
N GLN A 215 -9.63 0.43 -24.09
CA GLN A 215 -10.71 1.29 -24.56
C GLN A 215 -11.95 0.50 -25.00
N ASP A 216 -11.77 -0.77 -25.37
CA ASP A 216 -12.85 -1.65 -25.82
C ASP A 216 -13.81 -2.03 -24.68
N TYR A 217 -13.35 -1.95 -23.42
CA TYR A 217 -14.17 -2.24 -22.24
C TYR A 217 -14.86 -1.00 -21.67
N LEU A 218 -14.53 0.18 -22.17
CA LEU A 218 -15.13 1.43 -21.72
C LEU A 218 -16.59 1.51 -22.17
N THR A 219 -17.44 2.05 -21.31
CA THR A 219 -18.81 2.37 -21.70
C THR A 219 -18.83 3.48 -22.77
N ASP A 220 -19.84 3.46 -23.63
CA ASP A 220 -19.99 4.47 -24.70
C ASP A 220 -20.03 5.91 -24.16
N ASP A 221 -20.64 6.09 -22.98
CA ASP A 221 -20.75 7.38 -22.29
C ASP A 221 -19.40 7.90 -21.75
N GLU A 222 -18.44 7.02 -21.47
CA GLU A 222 -17.16 7.38 -20.83
C GLU A 222 -16.37 8.39 -21.68
N LYS A 223 -16.34 8.20 -23.00
CA LYS A 223 -15.66 9.13 -23.93
C LYS A 223 -16.29 10.52 -23.90
N LEU A 224 -17.61 10.59 -23.72
CA LEU A 224 -18.33 11.84 -23.58
C LEU A 224 -17.97 12.53 -22.25
N PHE A 225 -17.95 11.79 -21.14
CA PHE A 225 -17.55 12.31 -19.82
C PHE A 225 -16.12 12.86 -19.82
N GLN A 226 -15.16 12.14 -20.41
CA GLN A 226 -13.78 12.63 -20.53
C GLN A 226 -13.68 13.91 -21.36
N THR A 227 -14.49 14.04 -22.41
CA THR A 227 -14.54 15.26 -23.23
C THR A 227 -15.12 16.43 -22.44
N MET A 228 -16.19 16.21 -21.68
CA MET A 228 -16.80 17.22 -20.81
C MET A 228 -15.83 17.67 -19.71
N TRP A 229 -15.15 16.71 -19.06
CA TRP A 229 -14.14 16.99 -18.04
C TRP A 229 -13.00 17.87 -18.58
N ASN A 230 -12.48 17.54 -19.76
CA ASN A 230 -11.43 18.32 -20.41
C ASN A 230 -11.90 19.76 -20.71
N ARG A 231 -13.13 19.92 -21.24
CA ARG A 231 -13.70 21.26 -21.49
C ARG A 231 -13.87 22.05 -20.19
N TYR A 232 -14.33 21.40 -19.13
CA TYR A 232 -14.45 22.00 -17.80
C TYR A 232 -13.10 22.50 -17.27
N CYS A 233 -12.05 21.66 -17.33
CA CYS A 233 -10.71 22.06 -16.92
C CYS A 233 -10.18 23.23 -17.75
N GLN A 234 -10.38 23.22 -19.07
CA GLN A 234 -9.95 24.30 -19.96
C GLN A 234 -10.68 25.61 -19.66
N ALA A 235 -12.01 25.56 -19.47
CA ALA A 235 -12.83 26.74 -19.21
C ALA A 235 -12.50 27.41 -17.87
N LEU A 236 -12.18 26.64 -16.84
CA LEU A 236 -11.82 27.18 -15.52
C LEU A 236 -10.35 27.60 -15.39
N THR A 237 -9.48 27.22 -16.33
CA THR A 237 -8.05 27.54 -16.23
C THR A 237 -7.81 29.02 -16.52
N ILE A 238 -7.36 29.75 -15.50
CA ILE A 238 -6.89 31.14 -15.64
C ILE A 238 -5.45 31.10 -16.16
N LYS A 239 -5.25 31.56 -17.41
CA LYS A 239 -3.95 31.45 -18.12
C LYS A 239 -2.81 32.16 -17.39
N GLU A 240 -3.11 33.29 -16.77
CA GLU A 240 -2.15 34.12 -16.03
C GLU A 240 -1.67 33.47 -14.74
N ARG A 241 -2.41 32.49 -14.21
CA ARG A 241 -2.07 31.77 -12.96
C ARG A 241 -1.36 30.44 -13.21
N ILE A 242 -1.03 30.11 -14.46
CA ILE A 242 -0.37 28.84 -14.79
C ILE A 242 1.06 28.85 -14.23
N ASN A 243 1.33 27.95 -13.27
CA ASN A 243 2.66 27.73 -12.71
C ASN A 243 3.05 26.25 -12.79
N PRO A 244 3.77 25.83 -13.84
CA PRO A 244 4.14 24.42 -14.04
C PRO A 244 5.09 23.87 -12.97
N ARG A 245 5.86 24.73 -12.28
CA ARG A 245 6.76 24.31 -11.19
C ARG A 245 5.93 23.92 -9.96
N LEU A 246 4.99 24.78 -9.57
CA LEU A 246 4.11 24.50 -8.43
C LEU A 246 3.18 23.32 -8.74
N GLN A 247 2.67 23.22 -9.97
CA GLN A 247 1.85 22.08 -10.38
C GLN A 247 2.60 20.75 -10.20
N ARG A 248 3.88 20.67 -10.61
CA ARG A 248 4.70 19.46 -10.42
C ARG A 248 4.99 19.13 -8.95
N GLN A 249 5.07 20.14 -8.09
CA GLN A 249 5.28 19.93 -6.65
C GLN A 249 4.03 19.36 -5.97
N ASN A 250 2.84 19.87 -6.33
CA ASN A 250 1.58 19.44 -5.74
C ASN A 250 1.01 18.17 -6.39
N MET A 251 1.25 17.99 -7.68
CA MET A 251 0.79 16.86 -8.48
C MET A 251 2.01 16.19 -9.14
N PRO A 252 2.60 15.16 -8.50
CA PRO A 252 3.75 14.44 -9.03
C PRO A 252 3.50 13.88 -10.43
N ARG A 253 4.47 14.04 -11.34
CA ARG A 253 4.35 13.67 -12.76
C ARG A 253 3.96 12.22 -13.01
N ARG A 254 4.37 11.29 -12.15
CA ARG A 254 4.02 9.86 -12.28
C ARG A 254 2.51 9.61 -12.37
N PHE A 255 1.67 10.43 -11.73
CA PHE A 255 0.22 10.27 -11.79
C PHE A 255 -0.39 10.81 -13.08
N TRP A 256 0.32 11.67 -13.81
CA TRP A 256 -0.24 12.38 -14.97
C TRP A 256 -0.66 11.43 -16.09
N HIS A 257 -0.05 10.25 -16.17
CA HIS A 257 -0.41 9.22 -17.14
C HIS A 257 -1.87 8.75 -16.97
N HIS A 258 -2.35 8.69 -15.72
CA HIS A 258 -3.72 8.27 -15.38
C HIS A 258 -4.71 9.44 -15.30
N LEU A 259 -4.25 10.69 -15.49
CA LEU A 259 -5.10 11.89 -15.39
C LEU A 259 -5.53 12.39 -16.78
N PRO A 260 -6.83 12.31 -17.15
CA PRO A 260 -7.29 12.76 -18.46
C PRO A 260 -6.98 14.25 -18.71
N GLU A 261 -7.03 15.09 -17.67
CA GLU A 261 -6.73 16.52 -17.75
C GLU A 261 -5.26 16.85 -18.08
N MET A 262 -4.34 15.87 -17.93
CA MET A 262 -2.91 16.04 -18.20
C MET A 262 -2.45 15.42 -19.52
N GLN A 263 -3.27 14.56 -20.15
CA GLN A 263 -2.89 13.85 -21.37
C GLN A 263 -2.86 14.73 -22.64
N ARG A 264 -3.53 15.90 -22.62
CA ARG A 264 -3.64 16.82 -23.77
C ARG A 264 -2.82 18.12 -23.61
N LYS A 265 -1.91 18.18 -22.63
CA LYS A 265 -1.07 19.36 -22.36
C LYS A 265 0.31 19.29 -23.00
#